data_AF-G2ZV12-F1
#
_entry.id   AF-G2ZV12-F1
#
_cell.length_a   1.000
_cell.length_b   1.000
_cell.length_c   1.000
_cell.angle_alpha   90.00
_cell.angle_beta   90.00
_cell.angle_gamma   90.00
#
_symmetry.space_group_name_H-M   'P 1'
#
loop_
_entity.id
_entity.type
_entity.pdbx_description
1 polymer ?
#
loop_
_entity_poly.entity_id
_entity_poly.type
_entity_poly.pdbx_seq_one_letter_code
_entity_poly.pdbx_strand_id
1 'polypeptide(L)'
;MRKSVTIMLVTLCSTAYAAIGTAGSTVDYCPKIADIQQTHSIYRANTNAGGEWLGIASSGSSGAIVQFDSAMIYPDQHGNAANATVGKCSYRLNSGMVDLRYQPGTTPEPRVSVTSPNVWERREGPFGLVFLECKQGDPQACKFTVNK
;
A
#
# COMPACT_ATOMS: atom_id res chain seq x y z
N MET A 1 25.06 -67.78 33.22
CA MET A 1 25.87 -67.02 32.24
C MET A 1 25.01 -66.89 30.99
N ARG A 2 24.63 -65.74 30.40
CA ARG A 2 25.18 -64.38 30.31
C ARG A 2 24.01 -63.39 30.29
N LYS A 3 24.21 -62.20 30.87
CA LYS A 3 23.28 -61.05 30.81
C LYS A 3 23.50 -60.31 29.49
N SER A 4 22.43 -60.00 28.75
CA SER A 4 22.49 -59.09 27.60
C SER A 4 21.95 -57.73 28.02
N VAL A 5 22.83 -56.74 28.11
CA VAL A 5 22.52 -55.34 28.41
C VAL A 5 22.46 -54.61 27.07
N THR A 6 21.27 -54.17 26.67
CA THR A 6 21.07 -53.38 25.46
C THR A 6 21.30 -51.91 25.82
N ILE A 7 22.39 -51.33 25.32
CA ILE A 7 22.76 -49.92 25.50
C ILE A 7 21.95 -49.09 24.49
N MET A 8 21.10 -48.20 25.00
CA MET A 8 20.28 -47.27 24.21
C MET A 8 21.10 -45.99 23.96
N LEU A 9 21.60 -45.81 22.73
CA LEU A 9 22.25 -44.57 22.29
C LEU A 9 21.18 -43.49 22.04
N VAL A 10 21.22 -42.41 22.84
CA VAL A 10 20.39 -41.22 22.65
C VAL A 10 21.16 -40.22 21.80
N THR A 11 20.81 -40.11 20.53
CA THR A 11 21.40 -39.13 19.59
C THR A 11 20.67 -37.79 19.72
N LEU A 12 21.33 -36.80 20.33
CA LEU A 12 20.87 -35.41 20.35
C LEU A 12 21.09 -34.78 18.97
N CYS A 13 20.01 -34.64 18.18
CA CYS A 13 20.03 -33.90 16.92
C CYS A 13 19.55 -32.46 17.19
N SER A 14 20.50 -31.56 17.44
CA SER A 14 20.25 -30.12 17.60
C SER A 14 19.79 -29.53 16.26
N THR A 15 18.49 -29.31 16.10
CA THR A 15 17.94 -28.63 14.92
C THR A 15 18.04 -27.11 15.11
N ALA A 16 19.03 -26.51 14.44
CA ALA A 16 19.09 -25.06 14.29
C ALA A 16 17.99 -24.64 13.30
N TYR A 17 16.88 -24.10 13.82
CA TYR A 17 15.89 -23.40 13.00
C TYR A 17 16.48 -22.08 12.52
N ALA A 18 17.03 -22.06 11.30
CA ALA A 18 17.29 -20.83 10.59
C ALA A 18 15.93 -20.23 10.18
N ALA A 19 15.51 -19.16 10.85
CA ALA A 19 14.37 -18.37 10.42
C ALA A 19 14.74 -17.66 9.12
N ILE A 20 14.37 -18.26 7.99
CA ILE A 20 14.41 -17.59 6.69
C ILE A 20 13.33 -16.51 6.74
N GLY A 21 13.75 -15.25 6.97
CA GLY A 21 12.87 -14.10 6.81
C GLY A 21 12.41 -14.05 5.36
N THR A 22 11.17 -14.43 5.10
CA THR A 22 10.57 -14.23 3.78
C THR A 22 10.37 -12.74 3.59
N ALA A 23 11.02 -12.16 2.57
CA ALA A 23 10.73 -10.80 2.14
C ALA A 23 9.29 -10.77 1.59
N GLY A 24 8.33 -10.59 2.48
CA GLY A 24 6.91 -10.60 2.15
C GLY A 24 6.49 -9.30 1.51
N SER A 25 6.12 -9.34 0.22
CA SER A 25 5.44 -8.25 -0.47
C SER A 25 4.09 -7.95 0.20
N THR A 26 3.75 -6.68 0.40
CA THR A 26 2.51 -6.28 1.09
C THR A 26 1.56 -5.62 0.11
N VAL A 27 0.30 -6.06 0.07
CA VAL A 27 -0.74 -5.42 -0.76
C VAL A 27 -1.33 -4.23 0.00
N ASP A 28 -1.38 -3.08 -0.66
CA ASP A 28 -1.95 -1.85 -0.16
C ASP A 28 -2.99 -1.30 -1.14
N TYR A 29 -3.76 -0.32 -0.69
CA TYR A 29 -4.84 0.31 -1.45
C TYR A 29 -5.22 1.67 -0.86
N CYS A 30 -6.06 2.41 -1.58
CA CYS A 30 -6.65 3.63 -1.05
C CYS A 30 -7.54 3.32 0.17
N PRO A 31 -7.46 4.10 1.26
CA PRO A 31 -8.19 3.81 2.49
C PRO A 31 -9.70 3.86 2.28
N LYS A 32 -10.45 3.04 3.01
CA LYS A 32 -11.91 3.20 3.06
C LYS A 32 -12.24 4.50 3.76
N ILE A 33 -13.35 5.13 3.36
CA ILE A 33 -13.84 6.35 4.02
C ILE A 33 -13.99 6.15 5.54
N ALA A 34 -14.49 4.98 5.97
CA ALA A 34 -14.67 4.66 7.39
C ALA A 34 -13.34 4.52 8.17
N ASP A 35 -12.23 4.29 7.49
CA ASP A 35 -10.90 4.13 8.10
C ASP A 35 -10.12 5.47 8.12
N ILE A 36 -10.65 6.52 7.48
CA ILE A 36 -10.02 7.84 7.43
C ILE A 36 -10.47 8.64 8.66
N GLN A 37 -9.50 8.96 9.49
CA GLN A 37 -9.68 9.83 10.65
C GLN A 37 -9.52 11.29 10.23
N GLN A 38 -10.42 12.14 10.72
CA GLN A 38 -10.37 13.58 10.49
C GLN A 38 -10.11 14.32 11.81
N THR A 39 -9.10 15.18 11.81
CA THR A 39 -8.81 16.14 12.89
C THR A 39 -8.65 17.52 12.28
N HIS A 40 -9.65 18.38 12.45
CA HIS A 40 -9.76 19.67 11.73
C HIS A 40 -9.70 19.48 10.20
N SER A 41 -8.76 20.12 9.52
CA SER A 41 -8.54 20.02 8.07
C SER A 41 -7.57 18.89 7.67
N ILE A 42 -7.18 18.02 8.62
CA ILE A 42 -6.20 16.95 8.40
C ILE A 42 -6.94 15.60 8.35
N TYR A 43 -6.63 14.79 7.34
CA TYR A 43 -7.23 13.49 7.05
C TYR A 43 -6.13 12.43 7.01
N ARG A 44 -6.29 11.36 7.80
CA ARG A 44 -5.24 10.36 8.02
C ARG A 44 -5.81 8.95 8.01
N ALA A 45 -5.07 7.99 7.47
CA ALA A 45 -5.37 6.57 7.58
C ALA A 45 -4.09 5.74 7.56
N ASN A 46 -4.08 4.59 8.23
CA ASN A 46 -2.92 3.70 8.17
C ASN A 46 -2.82 3.00 6.81
N THR A 47 -1.61 2.76 6.35
CA THR A 47 -1.32 1.86 5.22
C THR A 47 -1.16 0.43 5.72
N ASN A 48 -1.34 -0.55 4.86
CA ASN A 48 -1.07 -1.95 5.22
C ASN A 48 0.44 -2.24 5.38
N ALA A 49 1.28 -1.44 4.74
CA ALA A 49 2.74 -1.58 4.78
C ALA A 49 3.42 -0.87 5.98
N GLY A 50 2.66 -0.32 6.94
CA GLY A 50 3.21 0.28 8.16
C GLY A 50 3.59 1.76 8.06
N GLY A 51 3.17 2.46 7.00
CA GLY A 51 3.14 3.92 6.86
C GLY A 51 1.73 4.51 7.00
N GLU A 52 1.52 5.70 6.46
CA GLU A 52 0.29 6.50 6.56
C GLU A 52 -0.15 7.08 5.21
N TRP A 53 -1.46 7.25 5.04
CA TRP A 53 -2.07 8.14 4.05
C TRP A 53 -2.38 9.48 4.72
N LEU A 54 -1.86 10.59 4.17
CA LEU A 54 -2.05 11.93 4.76
C LEU A 54 -2.58 12.92 3.72
N GLY A 55 -3.65 13.62 4.07
CA GLY A 55 -4.20 14.72 3.30
C GLY A 55 -4.51 15.93 4.17
N ILE A 56 -4.36 17.13 3.59
CA ILE A 56 -4.77 18.39 4.22
C ILE A 56 -5.72 19.08 3.26
N ALA A 57 -6.95 19.38 3.71
CA ALA A 57 -7.91 20.09 2.90
C ALA A 57 -7.39 21.50 2.56
N SER A 58 -7.46 21.85 1.28
CA SER A 58 -7.13 23.18 0.78
C SER A 58 -8.16 24.21 1.24
N SER A 59 -7.82 25.50 1.14
CA SER A 59 -8.77 26.58 1.41
C SER A 59 -10.04 26.42 0.57
N GLY A 60 -11.20 26.53 1.21
CA GLY A 60 -12.52 26.30 0.58
C GLY A 60 -12.98 24.83 0.58
N SER A 61 -12.09 23.88 0.87
CA SER A 61 -12.44 22.47 1.06
C SER A 61 -12.62 22.17 2.55
N SER A 62 -13.73 21.52 2.92
CA SER A 62 -14.03 21.22 4.32
C SER A 62 -15.11 20.14 4.48
N GLY A 63 -15.16 19.57 5.69
CA GLY A 63 -16.18 18.62 6.10
C GLY A 63 -15.74 17.16 6.02
N ALA A 64 -16.70 16.26 6.23
CA ALA A 64 -16.49 14.83 6.16
C ALA A 64 -16.24 14.38 4.71
N ILE A 65 -15.50 13.28 4.55
CA ILE A 65 -15.38 12.60 3.26
C ILE A 65 -16.72 11.92 2.94
N VAL A 66 -17.23 12.17 1.73
CA VAL A 66 -18.50 11.63 1.27
C VAL A 66 -18.33 10.61 0.15
N GLN A 67 -17.22 10.67 -0.59
CA GLN A 67 -17.01 9.82 -1.75
C GLN A 67 -15.53 9.64 -2.05
N PHE A 68 -15.14 8.43 -2.45
CA PHE A 68 -13.89 8.20 -3.17
C PHE A 68 -14.04 8.66 -4.63
N ASP A 69 -13.03 9.35 -5.15
CA ASP A 69 -13.03 9.86 -6.53
C ASP A 69 -12.08 9.06 -7.42
N SER A 70 -10.80 9.00 -7.04
CA SER A 70 -9.77 8.38 -7.86
C SER A 70 -8.50 8.03 -7.09
N ALA A 71 -7.73 7.08 -7.62
CA ALA A 71 -6.37 6.77 -7.19
C ALA A 71 -5.40 7.05 -8.33
N MET A 72 -4.20 7.52 -8.01
CA MET A 72 -3.16 7.86 -8.97
C MET A 72 -1.83 7.21 -8.60
N ILE A 73 -1.21 6.53 -9.57
CA ILE A 73 0.13 5.93 -9.48
C ILE A 73 0.97 6.41 -10.66
N TYR A 74 2.24 6.72 -10.42
CA TYR A 74 3.19 7.14 -11.45
C TYR A 74 4.08 5.97 -11.86
N PRO A 75 3.97 5.46 -13.10
CA PRO A 75 4.87 4.42 -13.58
C PRO A 75 6.31 4.98 -13.68
N ASP A 76 7.30 4.10 -13.90
CA ASP A 76 8.65 4.57 -14.20
C ASP A 76 8.74 5.30 -15.56
N GLN A 77 9.94 5.79 -15.90
CA GLN A 77 10.19 6.54 -17.13
C GLN A 77 9.92 5.75 -18.42
N HIS A 78 9.79 4.43 -18.34
CA HIS A 78 9.43 3.55 -19.47
C HIS A 78 7.94 3.18 -19.46
N GLY A 79 7.15 3.69 -18.51
CA GLY A 79 5.75 3.35 -18.36
C GLY A 79 5.52 2.01 -17.66
N ASN A 80 6.52 1.44 -17.00
CA ASN A 80 6.41 0.15 -16.32
C ASN A 80 5.60 0.28 -15.03
N ALA A 81 4.47 -0.44 -14.96
CA ALA A 81 3.59 -0.49 -13.81
C ALA A 81 4.06 -1.44 -12.69
N ALA A 82 5.10 -2.24 -12.91
CA ALA A 82 5.73 -3.11 -11.91
C ALA A 82 6.79 -2.39 -11.06
N ASN A 83 7.13 -1.15 -11.43
CA ASN A 83 8.11 -0.35 -10.75
C ASN A 83 7.63 1.10 -10.69
N ALA A 84 6.53 1.34 -9.98
CA ALA A 84 5.86 2.63 -9.93
C ALA A 84 6.04 3.33 -8.56
N THR A 85 5.67 4.61 -8.49
CA THR A 85 5.54 5.39 -7.25
C THR A 85 4.07 5.67 -6.98
N VAL A 86 3.64 5.55 -5.72
CA VAL A 86 2.26 5.86 -5.35
C VAL A 86 2.08 7.38 -5.30
N GLY A 87 1.08 7.90 -6.00
CA GLY A 87 0.79 9.33 -6.02
C GLY A 87 -0.13 9.73 -4.87
N LYS A 88 -1.43 9.48 -5.06
CA LYS A 88 -2.48 9.92 -4.15
C LYS A 88 -3.79 9.15 -4.33
N CYS A 89 -4.64 9.25 -3.31
CA CYS A 89 -6.05 8.90 -3.36
C CYS A 89 -6.87 10.19 -3.14
N SER A 90 -7.73 10.51 -4.09
CA SER A 90 -8.56 11.71 -4.09
C SER A 90 -9.96 11.39 -3.58
N TYR A 91 -10.47 12.24 -2.70
CA TYR A 91 -11.78 12.10 -2.08
C TYR A 91 -12.57 13.39 -2.15
N ARG A 92 -13.88 13.28 -2.30
CA ARG A 92 -14.81 14.40 -2.19
C ARG A 92 -15.17 14.62 -0.73
N LEU A 93 -15.14 15.88 -0.33
CA LEU A 93 -15.65 16.34 0.97
C LEU A 93 -17.06 16.89 0.81
N ASN A 94 -17.71 17.28 1.92
CA ASN A 94 -18.95 18.05 1.85
C ASN A 94 -18.78 19.33 1.02
N SER A 95 -17.64 20.01 1.16
CA SER A 95 -17.22 21.11 0.30
C SER A 95 -15.84 20.81 -0.26
N GLY A 96 -15.70 20.78 -1.59
CA GLY A 96 -14.40 20.58 -2.26
C GLY A 96 -13.86 19.15 -2.18
N MET A 97 -12.53 19.04 -2.16
CA MET A 97 -11.81 17.77 -2.26
C MET A 97 -10.59 17.74 -1.33
N VAL A 98 -10.12 16.52 -1.05
CA VAL A 98 -8.83 16.28 -0.41
C VAL A 98 -8.07 15.18 -1.13
N ASP A 99 -6.76 15.37 -1.24
CA ASP A 99 -5.83 14.37 -1.74
C ASP A 99 -5.07 13.76 -0.56
N LEU A 100 -5.23 12.46 -0.34
CA LEU A 100 -4.43 11.69 0.61
C LEU A 100 -3.19 11.16 -0.12
N ARG A 101 -2.00 11.59 0.28
CA ARG A 101 -0.73 11.12 -0.26
C ARG A 101 -0.22 9.92 0.52
N TYR A 102 0.41 8.99 -0.18
CA TYR A 102 1.05 7.84 0.43
C TYR A 102 2.34 8.27 1.13
N GLN A 103 2.50 7.90 2.39
CA GLN A 103 3.72 8.11 3.17
C GLN A 103 4.18 6.74 3.70
N PRO A 104 5.14 6.09 3.04
CA PRO A 104 5.63 4.79 3.49
C PRO A 104 6.32 4.91 4.85
N GLY A 105 6.24 3.85 5.66
CA GLY A 105 6.96 3.75 6.92
C GLY A 105 8.47 3.47 6.78
N THR A 106 8.97 3.41 5.54
CA THR A 106 10.36 3.05 5.21
C THR A 106 11.02 4.11 4.35
N THR A 107 12.33 4.25 4.46
CA THR A 107 13.17 5.11 3.61
C THR A 107 14.31 4.28 3.01
N PRO A 108 14.54 4.33 1.68
CA PRO A 108 13.81 5.11 0.68
C PRO A 108 12.36 4.62 0.47
N GLU A 109 11.53 5.45 -0.19
CA GLU A 109 10.16 5.07 -0.53
C GLU A 109 10.17 3.80 -1.42
N PRO A 110 9.44 2.74 -1.04
CA PRO A 110 9.41 1.50 -1.80
C PRO A 110 8.69 1.70 -3.13
N ARG A 111 9.16 1.00 -4.15
CA ARG A 111 8.49 0.94 -5.45
C ARG A 111 7.29 0.00 -5.35
N VAL A 112 6.29 0.21 -6.20
CA VAL A 112 5.07 -0.60 -6.20
C VAL A 112 4.81 -1.25 -7.55
N SER A 113 4.09 -2.36 -7.50
CA SER A 113 3.57 -3.06 -8.67
C SER A 113 2.05 -3.00 -8.69
N VAL A 114 1.45 -2.61 -9.80
CA VAL A 114 -0.01 -2.65 -9.96
C VAL A 114 -0.50 -4.10 -10.08
N THR A 115 -1.34 -4.56 -9.13
CA THR A 115 -1.78 -5.95 -9.04
C THR A 115 -3.08 -6.24 -9.81
N SER A 116 -3.83 -5.19 -10.20
CA SER A 116 -5.14 -5.31 -10.87
C SER A 116 -5.19 -4.44 -12.13
N PRO A 117 -4.39 -4.75 -13.17
CA PRO A 117 -4.15 -3.83 -14.30
C PRO A 117 -5.44 -3.37 -14.99
N ASN A 118 -6.51 -4.19 -14.99
CA ASN A 118 -7.77 -3.85 -15.65
C ASN A 118 -8.53 -2.67 -15.01
N VAL A 119 -8.23 -2.31 -13.76
CA VAL A 119 -8.86 -1.14 -13.11
C VAL A 119 -8.01 0.12 -13.21
N TRP A 120 -6.78 0.01 -13.72
CA TRP A 120 -5.83 1.10 -13.84
C TRP A 120 -5.71 1.53 -15.29
N GLU A 121 -6.24 2.70 -15.59
CA GLU A 121 -6.20 3.29 -16.92
C GLU A 121 -4.97 4.18 -17.05
N ARG A 122 -4.20 4.00 -18.13
CA ARG A 122 -3.14 4.94 -18.48
C ARG A 122 -3.77 6.27 -18.89
N ARG A 123 -3.25 7.35 -18.32
CA ARG A 123 -3.64 8.73 -18.61
C ARG A 123 -2.43 9.58 -18.92
N GLU A 124 -2.67 10.62 -19.70
CA GLU A 124 -1.70 11.67 -19.98
C GLU A 124 -2.23 12.98 -19.39
N GLY A 125 -1.45 13.54 -18.49
CA GLY A 125 -1.68 14.84 -17.88
C GLY A 125 -0.90 15.95 -18.59
N PRO A 126 -0.99 17.17 -18.06
CA PRO A 126 -0.22 18.30 -18.56
C PRO A 126 1.28 18.00 -18.61
N PHE A 127 1.98 18.64 -19.55
CA PHE A 127 3.44 18.54 -19.70
C PHE A 127 3.97 17.12 -20.01
N GLY A 128 3.12 16.25 -20.57
CA GLY A 128 3.51 14.87 -20.90
C GLY A 128 3.61 13.95 -19.67
N LEU A 129 3.03 14.35 -18.54
CA LEU A 129 3.00 13.53 -17.33
C LEU A 129 2.14 12.29 -17.56
N VAL A 130 2.74 11.11 -17.52
CA VAL A 130 2.01 9.85 -17.61
C VAL A 130 1.70 9.35 -16.21
N PHE A 131 0.45 8.95 -15.98
CA PHE A 131 0.03 8.30 -14.74
C PHE A 131 -0.98 7.20 -15.00
N LEU A 132 -1.15 6.32 -14.03
CA LEU A 132 -2.20 5.31 -13.99
C LEU A 132 -3.28 5.80 -13.03
N GLU A 133 -4.52 5.77 -13.49
CA GLU A 133 -5.69 6.25 -12.75
C GLU A 133 -6.68 5.10 -12.52
N CYS A 134 -7.15 4.94 -11.30
CA CYS A 134 -8.22 4.01 -10.95
C CYS A 134 -9.41 4.79 -10.38
N LYS A 135 -10.59 4.65 -11.01
CA LYS A 135 -11.85 5.35 -10.64
C LYS A 135 -12.95 4.39 -10.16
N GLN A 136 -12.56 3.27 -9.58
CA GLN A 136 -13.53 2.30 -9.06
C GLN A 136 -14.32 2.92 -7.90
N GLY A 137 -15.60 2.57 -7.76
CA GLY A 137 -16.42 3.10 -6.66
C GLY A 137 -15.92 2.66 -5.27
N ASP A 138 -15.30 1.48 -5.19
CA ASP A 138 -14.63 0.98 -3.99
C ASP A 138 -13.14 1.36 -4.02
N PRO A 139 -12.63 2.18 -3.08
CA PRO A 139 -11.22 2.54 -3.02
C PRO A 139 -10.31 1.32 -2.86
N GLN A 140 -10.80 0.23 -2.27
CA GLN A 140 -10.01 -1.00 -2.13
C GLN A 140 -9.82 -1.76 -3.43
N ALA A 141 -10.56 -1.45 -4.50
CA ALA A 141 -10.33 -2.07 -5.80
C ALA A 141 -9.03 -1.55 -6.45
N CYS A 142 -8.58 -0.35 -6.08
CA CYS A 142 -7.35 0.27 -6.56
C CYS A 142 -6.12 -0.26 -5.80
N LYS A 143 -5.83 -1.57 -5.96
CA LYS A 143 -4.76 -2.27 -5.25
C LYS A 143 -3.41 -2.17 -5.94
N PHE A 144 -2.36 -2.15 -5.14
CA PHE A 144 -0.97 -2.28 -5.56
C PHE A 144 -0.18 -3.10 -4.54
N THR A 145 0.92 -3.69 -4.99
CA THR A 145 1.85 -4.45 -4.16
C THR A 145 3.08 -3.59 -3.87
N VAL A 146 3.42 -3.41 -2.60
CA VAL A 146 4.65 -2.77 -2.16
C VAL A 146 5.80 -3.76 -2.30
N ASN A 147 6.78 -3.41 -3.13
CA ASN A 147 8.00 -4.20 -3.35
C ASN A 147 8.96 -3.90 -2.18
N LYS A 148 9.35 -4.93 -1.41
CA LYS A 148 10.32 -4.83 -0.30
C LYS A 148 11.69 -5.33 -0.71
#